data_AF-A0A949XNL7-F1
#
_entry.id   AF-A0A949XNL7-F1
#
_cell.length_a   1.000
_cell.length_b   1.000
_cell.length_c   1.000
_cell.angle_alpha   90.00
_cell.angle_beta   90.00
_cell.angle_gamma   90.00
#
_symmetry.space_group_name_H-M   'P 1'
#
loop_
_entity.id
_entity.type
_entity.pdbx_description
1 polymer ?
#
loop_
_entity_poly.entity_id
_entity_poly.type
_entity_poly.pdbx_seq_one_letter_code
_entity_poly.pdbx_strand_id
1 'polypeptide(L)'
;MPYPSRVRIVEVGPRDGLQNEKKTVPVEIRVELIKALAAAGLKSIEAGSFVSPKWVPQMAGTDAVLQRLTRAAGVSFPVLVP
;
A
#
# COMPACT_ATOMS: atom_id res chain seq x y z
N MET A 1 -22.08 24.74 8.31
CA MET A 1 -20.65 24.37 8.44
C MET A 1 -20.01 24.48 7.07
N PRO A 2 -18.92 25.25 6.86
CA PRO A 2 -18.21 25.23 5.59
C PRO A 2 -17.37 23.94 5.51
N TYR A 3 -17.68 23.07 4.57
CA TYR A 3 -16.89 21.88 4.27
C TYR A 3 -15.76 22.21 3.28
N PRO A 4 -14.66 21.45 3.29
CA PRO A 4 -13.62 21.60 2.27
C PRO A 4 -14.16 21.23 0.88
N SER A 5 -13.72 21.96 -0.14
CA SER A 5 -14.08 21.70 -1.55
C SER A 5 -13.42 20.46 -2.15
N ARG A 6 -12.42 19.88 -1.45
CA ARG A 6 -11.72 18.67 -1.86
C ARG A 6 -11.19 17.91 -0.65
N VAL A 7 -11.26 16.58 -0.72
CA VAL A 7 -10.65 15.67 0.24
C VAL A 7 -9.61 14.80 -0.46
N ARG A 8 -8.61 14.33 0.30
CA ARG A 8 -7.64 13.34 -0.15
C ARG A 8 -7.80 12.08 0.69
N ILE A 9 -8.12 10.97 0.04
CA ILE A 9 -8.12 9.66 0.68
C ILE A 9 -6.70 9.09 0.60
N VAL A 10 -6.18 8.65 1.74
CA VAL A 10 -4.93 7.91 1.83
C VAL A 10 -5.29 6.48 2.20
N GLU A 11 -5.12 5.58 1.24
CA GLU A 11 -5.42 4.17 1.41
C GLU A 11 -4.24 3.48 2.08
N VAL A 12 -4.48 2.87 3.24
CA VAL A 12 -3.44 2.26 4.07
C VAL A 12 -3.61 0.75 4.22
N GLY A 13 -4.66 0.17 3.62
CA GLY A 13 -4.96 -1.25 3.64
C GLY A 13 -3.78 -2.15 3.25
N PRO A 14 -3.05 -1.87 2.14
CA PRO A 14 -1.92 -2.71 1.75
C PRO A 14 -0.73 -2.70 2.72
N ARG A 15 -0.58 -1.66 3.56
CA ARG A 15 0.42 -1.58 4.63
C ARG A 15 -0.20 -1.88 6.00
N ASP A 16 -0.92 -0.91 6.56
CA ASP A 16 -1.43 -0.95 7.93
C ASP A 16 -2.51 -2.01 8.11
N GLY A 17 -3.38 -2.19 7.11
CA GLY A 17 -4.37 -3.25 7.13
C GLY A 17 -3.71 -4.63 7.16
N LEU A 18 -2.95 -4.97 6.12
CA LEU A 18 -2.31 -6.28 5.98
C LEU A 18 -1.28 -6.58 7.08
N GLN A 19 -0.62 -5.57 7.65
CA GLN A 19 0.29 -5.74 8.77
C GLN A 19 -0.42 -6.32 10.00
N ASN A 20 -1.68 -5.97 10.22
CA ASN A 20 -2.48 -6.43 11.37
C ASN A 20 -3.24 -7.74 11.10
N GLU A 21 -3.17 -8.27 9.88
CA GLU A 21 -3.80 -9.53 9.53
C GLU A 21 -3.01 -10.74 10.04
N LYS A 22 -3.74 -11.77 10.48
CA LYS A 22 -3.14 -13.02 10.99
C LYS A 22 -2.41 -13.81 9.91
N LYS A 23 -2.88 -13.72 8.66
CA LYS A 23 -2.33 -14.45 7.52
C LYS A 23 -1.43 -13.53 6.72
N THR A 24 -0.24 -14.02 6.36
CA THR A 24 0.63 -13.31 5.43
C THR A 24 0.10 -13.47 4.02
N VAL A 25 -0.05 -12.35 3.32
CA VAL A 25 -0.52 -12.31 1.93
C VAL A 25 0.69 -12.33 0.98
N PRO A 26 0.74 -13.25 -0.01
CA PRO A 26 1.83 -13.31 -0.98
C PRO A 26 2.06 -11.98 -1.73
N VAL A 27 3.28 -11.77 -2.21
CA VAL A 27 3.67 -10.56 -2.98
C VAL A 27 2.75 -10.35 -4.18
N GLU A 28 2.44 -11.42 -4.90
CA GLU A 28 1.60 -11.42 -6.11
C GLU A 28 0.21 -10.82 -5.81
N ILE A 29 -0.43 -11.30 -4.74
CA ILE A 29 -1.76 -10.87 -4.33
C ILE A 29 -1.73 -9.42 -3.81
N ARG A 30 -0.68 -9.02 -3.09
CA ARG A 30 -0.52 -7.62 -2.66
C ARG A 30 -0.36 -6.66 -3.84
N VAL A 31 0.37 -7.06 -4.88
CA VAL A 31 0.51 -6.26 -6.11
C VAL A 31 -0.84 -6.13 -6.82
N GLU A 32 -1.62 -7.22 -6.93
CA GLU A 32 -2.96 -7.18 -7.52
C GLU A 32 -3.90 -6.26 -6.74
N LEU A 33 -3.90 -6.35 -5.41
CA LEU A 33 -4.66 -5.48 -4.53
C LEU A 33 -4.33 -4.00 -4.79
N ILE A 34 -3.04 -3.64 -4.77
CA ILE A 34 -2.61 -2.25 -4.96
C ILE A 34 -2.97 -1.74 -6.36
N LYS A 35 -2.84 -2.58 -7.39
CA LYS A 35 -3.27 -2.23 -8.76
C LYS A 35 -4.78 -2.01 -8.84
N ALA A 36 -5.58 -2.85 -8.20
CA ALA A 36 -7.03 -2.69 -8.15
C ALA A 36 -7.43 -1.40 -7.44
N LEU A 37 -6.78 -1.07 -6.32
CA LEU A 37 -7.00 0.19 -5.59
C LEU A 37 -6.63 1.41 -6.45
N ALA A 38 -5.52 1.35 -7.18
CA ALA A 38 -5.13 2.42 -8.10
C ALA A 38 -6.13 2.57 -9.27
N ALA A 39 -6.60 1.45 -9.83
CA ALA A 39 -7.61 1.43 -10.88
C ALA A 39 -8.98 1.96 -10.39
N ALA A 40 -9.30 1.80 -9.11
CA ALA A 40 -10.47 2.40 -8.48
C ALA A 40 -10.39 3.93 -8.32
N GLY A 41 -9.28 4.54 -8.72
CA GLY A 41 -9.11 6.00 -8.76
C GLY A 41 -8.37 6.59 -7.55
N LEU A 42 -7.91 5.75 -6.61
CA LEU A 42 -7.11 6.21 -5.47
C LEU A 42 -5.76 6.76 -5.94
N LYS A 43 -5.37 7.90 -5.35
CA LYS A 43 -4.16 8.65 -5.73
C LYS A 43 -3.03 8.55 -4.70
N SER A 44 -3.30 8.01 -3.51
CA SER A 44 -2.34 7.82 -2.44
C SER A 44 -2.61 6.47 -1.79
N ILE A 45 -1.73 5.50 -2.03
CA ILE A 45 -1.88 4.11 -1.54
C ILE A 45 -0.57 3.70 -0.87
N GLU A 46 -0.59 3.50 0.44
CA GLU A 46 0.58 3.05 1.19
C GLU A 46 0.87 1.59 0.86
N ALA A 47 1.92 1.36 0.07
CA ALA A 47 2.16 0.10 -0.62
C ALA A 47 2.83 -0.96 0.26
N GLY A 48 3.40 -0.56 1.40
CA GLY A 48 4.09 -1.46 2.32
C GLY A 48 5.02 -0.72 3.27
N SER A 49 5.91 -1.49 3.89
CA SER A 49 6.84 -1.00 4.91
C SER A 49 8.21 -1.65 4.77
N PHE A 50 9.27 -0.87 5.00
CA PHE A 50 10.67 -1.33 5.07
C PHE A 50 11.10 -1.53 6.53
N VAL A 51 10.35 -2.36 7.24
CA VAL A 51 10.66 -2.83 8.59
C VAL A 51 11.32 -4.21 8.53
N SER A 52 11.89 -4.66 9.64
CA SER A 52 12.46 -6.01 9.73
C SER A 52 11.38 -7.09 9.52
N PRO A 53 11.56 -8.01 8.55
CA PRO A 53 10.62 -9.09 8.29
C PRO A 53 10.58 -10.13 9.43
N LYS A 54 11.59 -10.14 10.31
CA LYS A 54 11.56 -10.97 11.52
C LYS A 54 10.51 -10.47 12.53
N TRP A 55 10.34 -9.16 12.62
CA TRP A 55 9.40 -8.53 13.55
C TRP A 55 8.01 -8.34 12.93
N VAL A 56 7.95 -8.10 11.62
CA VAL A 56 6.71 -7.89 10.88
C VAL A 56 6.73 -8.73 9.59
N PRO A 57 6.47 -10.05 9.67
CA PRO A 57 6.56 -10.95 8.51
C PRO A 57 5.57 -10.60 7.40
N GLN A 58 4.43 -9.99 7.73
CA GLN A 58 3.42 -9.53 6.77
C GLN A 58 3.98 -8.52 5.76
N MET A 59 4.98 -7.74 6.16
CA MET A 59 5.61 -6.71 5.32
C MET A 59 6.87 -7.20 4.59
N ALA A 60 7.24 -8.48 4.71
CA ALA A 60 8.34 -9.05 3.95
C ALA A 60 8.10 -8.89 2.43
N GLY A 61 9.13 -8.58 1.65
CA GLY A 61 9.01 -8.45 0.18
C GLY A 61 8.36 -7.15 -0.33
N THR A 62 8.32 -6.09 0.48
CA THR A 62 7.87 -4.75 0.03
C THR A 62 8.67 -4.24 -1.17
N ASP A 63 9.96 -4.54 -1.26
CA ASP A 63 10.81 -4.25 -2.43
C ASP A 63 10.28 -4.91 -3.70
N ALA A 64 9.94 -6.20 -3.63
CA ALA A 64 9.39 -6.96 -4.75
C ALA A 64 7.99 -6.45 -5.16
N VAL A 65 7.18 -6.01 -4.19
CA VAL A 65 5.90 -5.33 -4.48
C VAL A 65 6.16 -4.06 -5.28
N LEU A 66 7.01 -3.16 -4.79
CA LEU A 66 7.30 -1.87 -5.43
C LEU A 66 7.88 -2.04 -6.84
N GLN A 67 8.77 -3.01 -7.06
CA GLN A 67 9.33 -3.30 -8.40
C GLN A 67 8.26 -3.69 -9.43
N ARG A 68 7.15 -4.29 -8.98
CA ARG A 68 6.03 -4.75 -9.85
C ARG A 68 4.91 -3.72 -9.99
N LEU A 69 4.95 -2.64 -9.21
CA LEU A 69 4.05 -1.51 -9.37
C LEU A 69 4.60 -0.60 -10.48
N THR A 70 3.97 -0.67 -11.66
CA THR A 70 4.21 0.32 -12.71
C THR A 70 3.84 1.70 -12.17
N ARG A 71 4.67 2.71 -12.43
CA ARG A 71 4.34 4.11 -12.10
C ARG A 71 3.12 4.54 -12.92
N ALA A 72 1.93 4.30 -12.37
CA ALA A 72 0.69 4.84 -12.90
C ALA A 72 0.75 6.36 -12.73
N ALA A 73 0.59 7.10 -13.83
CA ALA A 73 0.67 8.56 -13.80
C ALA A 73 -0.34 9.12 -12.78
N GLY A 74 0.17 9.88 -11.80
CA GLY A 74 -0.64 10.53 -10.79
C GLY A 74 -1.03 9.66 -9.57
N VAL A 75 -0.46 8.47 -9.39
CA VAL A 75 -0.63 7.68 -8.16
C VAL A 75 0.67 7.67 -7.36
N SER A 76 0.58 8.02 -6.08
CA SER A 76 1.69 7.94 -5.13
C SER A 76 1.61 6.65 -4.33
N PHE A 77 2.73 5.95 -4.23
CA PHE A 77 2.89 4.71 -3.46
C PHE A 77 3.86 4.93 -2.28
N PRO A 78 3.48 5.69 -1.24
CA PRO A 78 4.33 5.86 -0.07
C PRO A 78 4.57 4.52 0.63
N VAL A 79 5.66 4.47 1.38
CA VAL A 79 6.04 3.35 2.24
C VAL A 79 6.46 3.85 3.60
N LEU A 80 6.21 3.05 4.62
CA LEU A 80 6.70 3.32 5.97
C LEU A 80 8.19 2.96 6.07
N VAL A 81 8.98 3.88 6.60
CA VAL A 81 10.39 3.68 6.94
C VAL A 81 10.56 4.08 8.42
N PRO A 82 11.01 3.17 9.30
CA PRO A 82 11.24 3.45 10.72
C PRO A 82 12.49 4.29 10.97
#